data_AF-A0A0S2SFK4-F1
#
_entry.id   AF-A0A0S2SFK4-F1
#
_cell.length_a   1.000
_cell.length_b   1.000
_cell.length_c   1.000
_cell.angle_alpha   90.00
_cell.angle_beta   90.00
_cell.angle_gamma   90.00
#
_symmetry.space_group_name_H-M   'P 1'
#
loop_
_entity.id
_entity.type
_entity.pdbx_description
1 polymer ?
#
loop_
_entity_poly.entity_id
_entity_poly.type
_entity_poly.pdbx_seq_one_letter_code
_entity_poly.pdbx_strand_id
1 'polypeptide(L)'
;MASAASVAIARIAADAGNPNLPAELQDAIRNRVAFLFVRGSDGFVLKPVVELGVAGVLVWIGWGEGGAPERHLPEVKRLARLIGARWLRFHSARKGWLRVAPKMGWKRQPDDADGLLVFQIDL
;
A
#
# COMPACT_ATOMS: atom_id res chain seq x y z
N MET A 1 -1.06 -25.87 0.14
CA MET A 1 -0.50 -24.85 1.06
C MET A 1 -0.96 -23.48 0.60
N ALA A 2 -1.42 -22.61 1.50
CA ALA A 2 -1.73 -21.22 1.16
C ALA A 2 -0.44 -20.46 0.84
N SER A 3 -0.47 -19.55 -0.14
CA SER A 3 0.69 -18.71 -0.46
C SER A 3 0.96 -17.71 0.67
N ALA A 4 2.21 -17.27 0.82
CA ALA A 4 2.58 -16.22 1.78
C ALA A 4 1.73 -14.95 1.61
N ALA A 5 1.42 -14.60 0.35
CA ALA A 5 0.53 -13.50 0.02
C ALA A 5 -0.89 -13.72 0.57
N SER A 6 -1.47 -14.91 0.43
CA SER A 6 -2.83 -15.21 0.92
C SER A 6 -2.94 -15.07 2.44
N VAL A 7 -1.94 -15.56 3.19
CA VAL A 7 -1.89 -15.43 4.66
C VAL A 7 -1.74 -13.97 5.08
N ALA A 8 -0.86 -13.22 4.41
CA ALA A 8 -0.63 -11.82 4.72
C ALA A 8 -1.88 -10.96 4.43
N ILE A 9 -2.53 -11.19 3.28
CA ILE A 9 -3.75 -10.46 2.89
C ILE A 9 -4.88 -10.71 3.89
N ALA A 10 -5.08 -11.96 4.33
CA ALA A 10 -6.09 -12.28 5.34
C ALA A 10 -5.83 -11.56 6.67
N ARG A 11 -4.57 -11.45 7.09
CA ARG A 11 -4.20 -10.67 8.28
C ARG A 11 -4.44 -9.18 8.10
N ILE A 12 -4.06 -8.60 6.97
CA ILE A 12 -4.30 -7.18 6.67
C ILE A 12 -5.80 -6.89 6.65
N ALA A 13 -6.61 -7.76 6.06
CA ALA A 13 -8.06 -7.67 6.03
C ALA A 13 -8.65 -7.61 7.45
N ALA A 14 -8.20 -8.50 8.34
CA ALA A 14 -8.61 -8.51 9.74
C ALA A 14 -8.15 -7.26 10.50
N ASP A 15 -6.88 -6.86 10.36
CA ASP A 15 -6.31 -5.68 11.03
C ASP A 15 -7.02 -4.38 10.60
N ALA A 16 -7.46 -4.30 9.35
CA ALA A 16 -8.18 -3.14 8.79
C ALA A 16 -9.70 -3.22 8.95
N GLY A 17 -10.25 -4.29 9.54
CA GLY A 17 -11.70 -4.48 9.67
C GLY A 17 -12.44 -4.65 8.34
N ASN A 18 -11.75 -5.01 7.25
CA ASN A 18 -12.33 -5.20 5.92
C ASN A 18 -12.25 -6.69 5.50
N PRO A 19 -13.27 -7.51 5.79
CA PRO A 19 -13.28 -8.93 5.40
C PRO A 19 -13.38 -9.15 3.89
N ASN A 20 -13.84 -8.15 3.12
CA ASN A 20 -14.01 -8.24 1.67
C ASN A 20 -12.73 -7.87 0.89
N LEU A 21 -11.70 -7.39 1.57
CA LEU A 21 -10.43 -6.95 0.97
C LEU A 21 -9.84 -7.96 -0.05
N PRO A 22 -9.80 -9.29 0.20
CA PRO A 22 -9.29 -10.22 -0.81
C PRO A 22 -10.08 -10.21 -2.12
N ALA A 23 -11.41 -10.12 -2.04
CA ALA A 23 -12.29 -10.08 -3.21
C ALA A 23 -12.16 -8.74 -3.95
N GLU A 24 -12.10 -7.63 -3.21
CA GLU A 24 -11.85 -6.29 -3.77
C GLU A 24 -10.52 -6.22 -4.52
N LEU A 25 -9.44 -6.76 -3.94
CA LEU A 25 -8.14 -6.82 -4.60
C LEU A 25 -8.18 -7.67 -5.87
N GLN A 26 -8.83 -8.84 -5.81
CA GLN A 26 -8.94 -9.72 -6.97
C GLN A 26 -9.70 -9.06 -8.11
N ASP A 27 -10.83 -8.42 -7.82
CA ASP A 27 -11.61 -7.70 -8.82
C ASP A 27 -10.84 -6.51 -9.39
N ALA A 28 -10.22 -5.71 -8.51
CA ALA A 28 -9.43 -4.55 -8.90
C ALA A 28 -8.25 -4.92 -9.83
N ILE A 29 -7.55 -6.02 -9.52
CA ILE A 29 -6.45 -6.52 -10.35
C ILE A 29 -6.98 -7.05 -11.68
N ARG A 30 -8.05 -7.83 -11.67
CA ARG A 30 -8.66 -8.40 -12.88
C ARG A 30 -9.14 -7.31 -13.84
N ASN A 31 -9.69 -6.24 -13.30
CA ASN A 31 -10.21 -5.09 -14.04
C ASN A 31 -9.14 -4.03 -14.34
N ARG A 32 -7.86 -4.29 -14.03
CA ARG A 32 -6.72 -3.41 -14.31
C ARG A 32 -6.81 -2.03 -13.65
N VAL A 33 -7.51 -1.93 -12.53
CA VAL A 33 -7.56 -0.72 -11.70
C VAL A 33 -6.55 -0.76 -10.55
N ALA A 34 -5.98 -1.94 -10.26
CA ALA A 34 -4.86 -2.11 -9.35
C ALA A 34 -3.83 -3.10 -9.92
N PHE A 35 -2.59 -3.00 -9.48
CA PHE A 35 -1.47 -3.74 -10.05
C PHE A 35 -0.66 -4.45 -8.96
N LEU A 36 -0.52 -5.77 -9.10
CA LEU A 36 0.18 -6.64 -8.18
C LEU A 36 1.66 -6.78 -8.56
N PHE A 37 2.55 -6.57 -7.60
CA PHE A 37 3.99 -6.77 -7.72
C PHE A 37 4.46 -7.76 -6.65
N VAL A 38 5.17 -8.81 -7.06
CA VAL A 38 5.66 -9.87 -6.16
C VAL A 38 7.15 -10.07 -6.36
N ARG A 39 7.91 -10.21 -5.27
CA ARG A 39 9.33 -10.56 -5.26
C ARG A 39 9.61 -11.56 -4.14
N GLY A 40 9.73 -12.84 -4.51
CA GLY A 40 9.91 -13.91 -3.52
C GLY A 40 8.70 -14.01 -2.58
N SER A 41 8.91 -13.85 -1.29
CA SER A 41 7.86 -13.84 -0.26
C SER A 41 7.22 -12.46 -0.04
N ASP A 42 7.78 -11.39 -0.57
CA ASP A 42 7.30 -10.02 -0.41
C ASP A 42 6.44 -9.58 -1.60
N GLY A 43 5.59 -8.57 -1.39
CA GLY A 43 4.85 -7.95 -2.48
C GLY A 43 3.98 -6.80 -2.04
N PHE A 44 3.37 -6.14 -3.02
CA PHE A 44 2.50 -5.01 -2.81
C PHE A 44 1.51 -4.85 -3.97
N VAL A 45 0.41 -4.15 -3.69
CA VAL A 45 -0.58 -3.76 -4.70
C VAL A 45 -0.61 -2.24 -4.78
N LEU A 46 -0.41 -1.71 -5.99
CA LEU A 46 -0.52 -0.28 -6.28
C LEU A 46 -1.86 0.01 -6.94
N LYS A 47 -2.55 1.03 -6.46
CA LYS A 47 -3.77 1.56 -7.06
C LYS A 47 -3.54 3.01 -7.46
N PRO A 48 -3.46 3.33 -8.77
CA PRO A 48 -3.49 4.69 -9.25
C PRO A 48 -4.82 5.36 -8.86
N VAL A 49 -4.76 6.61 -8.43
CA VAL A 49 -5.94 7.40 -8.02
C VAL A 49 -5.77 8.85 -8.48
N VAL A 50 -6.88 9.55 -8.66
CA VAL A 50 -6.89 10.98 -8.95
C VAL A 50 -7.70 11.67 -7.86
N GLU A 51 -7.06 12.55 -7.10
CA GLU A 51 -7.69 13.36 -6.06
C GLU A 51 -7.59 14.83 -6.45
N LEU A 52 -8.72 15.52 -6.59
CA LEU A 52 -8.78 16.94 -6.97
C LEU A 52 -7.97 17.26 -8.26
N GLY A 53 -8.02 16.35 -9.25
CA GLY A 53 -7.28 16.48 -10.50
C GLY A 53 -5.79 16.13 -10.41
N VAL A 54 -5.28 15.74 -9.24
CA VAL A 54 -3.89 15.37 -9.03
C VAL A 54 -3.76 13.84 -8.99
N ALA A 55 -2.96 13.29 -9.89
CA ALA A 55 -2.65 11.87 -9.89
C ALA A 55 -1.80 11.49 -8.66
N GLY A 56 -2.13 10.36 -8.06
CA GLY A 56 -1.44 9.74 -6.93
C GLY A 56 -1.43 8.23 -7.04
N VAL A 57 -0.68 7.58 -6.16
CA VAL A 57 -0.69 6.12 -6.03
C VAL A 57 -0.91 5.73 -4.58
N LEU A 58 -1.97 4.97 -4.34
CA LEU A 58 -2.17 4.26 -3.09
C LEU A 58 -1.36 2.96 -3.13
N VAL A 59 -0.45 2.78 -2.16
CA VAL A 59 0.07 1.46 -1.82
C VAL A 59 -1.03 0.78 -1.00
N TRP A 60 -1.94 0.09 -1.70
CA TRP A 60 -3.18 -0.39 -1.13
C TRP A 60 -2.92 -1.49 -0.09
N ILE A 61 -2.06 -2.43 -0.44
CA ILE A 61 -1.53 -3.41 0.50
C ILE A 61 -0.04 -3.62 0.27
N GLY A 62 0.69 -3.98 1.32
CA GLY A 62 2.07 -4.40 1.25
C GLY A 62 2.34 -5.48 2.29
N TRP A 63 3.08 -6.52 1.90
CA TRP A 63 3.50 -7.59 2.78
C TRP A 63 4.96 -7.95 2.54
N GLY A 64 5.55 -8.55 3.56
CA GLY A 64 6.92 -9.00 3.52
C GLY A 64 7.57 -9.03 4.89
N GLU A 65 8.80 -9.50 4.92
CA GLU A 65 9.61 -9.51 6.14
C GLU A 65 10.25 -8.15 6.44
N GLY A 66 11.10 -8.10 7.48
CA GLY A 66 11.85 -6.91 7.85
C GLY A 66 12.58 -6.29 6.66
N GLY A 67 12.46 -4.97 6.52
CA GLY A 67 13.07 -4.20 5.44
C GLY A 67 12.35 -4.29 4.08
N ALA A 68 11.28 -5.07 3.91
CA ALA A 68 10.54 -5.13 2.64
C ALA A 68 10.05 -3.73 2.18
N PRO A 69 9.48 -2.88 3.06
CA PRO A 69 9.10 -1.52 2.66
C PRO A 69 10.28 -0.69 2.12
N GLU A 70 11.45 -0.74 2.78
CA GLU A 70 12.65 -0.02 2.37
C GLU A 70 13.19 -0.53 1.04
N ARG A 71 13.21 -1.85 0.85
CA ARG A 71 13.63 -2.49 -0.41
C ARG A 71 12.76 -2.12 -1.60
N HIS A 72 11.45 -2.00 -1.40
CA HIS A 72 10.49 -1.76 -2.48
C HIS A 72 10.24 -0.27 -2.77
N LEU A 73 10.45 0.61 -1.79
CA LEU A 73 10.12 2.02 -1.93
C LEU A 73 10.77 2.72 -3.15
N PRO A 74 12.04 2.47 -3.52
CA PRO A 74 12.63 3.07 -4.73
C PRO A 74 11.84 2.71 -6.00
N GLU A 75 11.43 1.45 -6.14
CA GLU A 75 10.69 0.99 -7.31
C GLU A 75 9.25 1.53 -7.31
N VAL A 76 8.58 1.56 -6.15
CA VAL A 76 7.25 2.18 -6.02
C VAL A 76 7.28 3.66 -6.43
N LYS A 77 8.31 4.41 -6.00
CA LYS A 77 8.51 5.82 -6.42
C LYS A 77 8.73 5.92 -7.92
N ARG A 78 9.52 5.02 -8.52
CA ARG A 78 9.77 4.99 -9.96
C ARG A 78 8.46 4.77 -10.74
N LEU A 79 7.72 3.72 -10.40
CA LEU A 79 6.45 3.36 -11.07
C LEU A 79 5.41 4.48 -10.96
N ALA A 80 5.28 5.10 -9.80
CA ALA A 80 4.35 6.21 -9.60
C ALA A 80 4.72 7.43 -10.45
N ARG A 81 6.02 7.78 -10.55
CA ARG A 81 6.46 8.89 -11.41
C ARG A 81 6.24 8.63 -12.90
N LEU A 82 6.35 7.37 -13.35
CA LEU A 82 6.09 7.02 -14.76
C LEU A 82 4.66 7.33 -15.21
N ILE A 83 3.70 7.30 -14.29
CA ILE A 83 2.30 7.65 -14.58
C ILE A 83 1.95 9.10 -14.20
N GLY A 84 2.95 9.93 -13.88
CA GLY A 84 2.76 11.32 -13.51
C GLY A 84 2.18 11.55 -12.10
N ALA A 85 2.23 10.55 -11.22
CA ALA A 85 1.75 10.71 -9.86
C ALA A 85 2.60 11.73 -9.09
N ARG A 86 1.93 12.55 -8.27
CA ARG A 86 2.54 13.59 -7.43
C ARG A 86 2.71 13.17 -5.98
N TRP A 87 2.12 12.05 -5.59
CA TRP A 87 2.23 11.52 -4.25
C TRP A 87 2.07 10.00 -4.20
N LEU A 88 2.61 9.41 -3.14
CA LEU A 88 2.35 8.05 -2.68
C LEU A 88 1.63 8.11 -1.35
N ARG A 89 0.64 7.25 -1.12
CA ARG A 89 -0.03 7.14 0.19
C ARG A 89 -0.21 5.68 0.61
N PHE A 90 -0.17 5.40 1.90
CA PHE A 90 -0.65 4.14 2.45
C PHE A 90 -1.37 4.37 3.78
N HIS A 91 -2.24 3.42 4.11
CA HIS A 91 -3.08 3.42 5.30
C HIS A 91 -2.75 2.18 6.13
N SER A 92 -2.78 2.26 7.45
CA SER A 92 -2.44 1.13 8.31
C SER A 92 -3.05 1.21 9.71
N ALA A 93 -3.61 0.10 10.19
CA ALA A 93 -4.01 -0.08 11.58
C ALA A 93 -2.82 -0.28 12.55
N ARG A 94 -1.64 -0.67 12.01
CA ARG A 94 -0.47 -1.03 12.82
C ARG A 94 0.29 0.21 13.31
N LYS A 95 0.22 0.49 14.61
CA LYS A 95 0.92 1.61 15.28
C LYS A 95 2.44 1.62 15.11
N GLY A 96 3.06 0.48 14.81
CA GLY A 96 4.50 0.39 14.55
C GLY A 96 5.00 1.30 13.42
N TRP A 97 4.13 1.65 12.46
CA TRP A 97 4.46 2.57 11.38
C TRP A 97 4.75 4.00 11.84
N LEU A 98 4.21 4.45 12.97
CA LEU A 98 4.53 5.77 13.54
C LEU A 98 6.04 5.96 13.75
N ARG A 99 6.75 4.87 14.07
CA ARG A 99 8.20 4.87 14.30
C ARG A 99 9.00 4.62 13.02
N VAL A 100 8.48 3.79 12.12
CA VAL A 100 9.23 3.27 10.96
C VAL A 100 9.05 4.15 9.72
N ALA A 101 7.82 4.60 9.44
CA ALA A 101 7.50 5.35 8.23
C ALA A 101 8.34 6.65 8.07
N PRO A 102 8.53 7.47 9.12
CA PRO A 102 9.30 8.72 8.99
C PRO A 102 10.75 8.50 8.54
N LYS A 103 11.36 7.39 8.94
CA LYS A 103 12.75 7.04 8.55
C LYS A 103 12.91 6.79 7.05
N MET A 104 11.81 6.49 6.36
CA MET A 104 11.76 6.28 4.91
C MET A 104 11.22 7.51 4.14
N GLY A 105 11.03 8.63 4.84
CA GLY A 105 10.53 9.88 4.26
C GLY A 105 9.02 10.00 4.17
N TRP A 106 8.26 9.06 4.74
CA TRP A 106 6.80 9.19 4.82
C TRP A 106 6.41 10.24 5.87
N LYS A 107 5.54 11.16 5.47
CA LYS A 107 4.96 12.18 6.35
C LYS A 107 3.61 11.69 6.88
N ARG A 108 3.40 11.77 8.19
CA ARG A 108 2.12 11.49 8.83
C ARG A 108 1.07 12.53 8.39
N GLN A 109 -0.12 12.06 8.07
CA GLN A 109 -1.30 12.89 7.73
C GLN A 109 -2.32 12.82 8.89
N PRO A 110 -3.53 13.39 8.78
CA PRO A 110 -4.64 13.00 9.66
C PRO A 110 -4.98 11.50 9.52
N ASP A 111 -5.61 10.89 10.52
CA ASP A 111 -6.18 9.54 10.32
C ASP A 111 -7.31 9.59 9.29
N ASP A 112 -7.59 8.47 8.63
CA ASP A 112 -8.76 8.38 7.75
C ASP A 112 -10.06 8.23 8.55
N ALA A 113 -11.19 8.19 7.84
CA ALA A 113 -12.52 8.09 8.45
C ALA A 113 -12.71 6.81 9.27
N ASP A 114 -11.95 5.76 8.97
CA ASP A 114 -11.99 4.46 9.65
C ASP A 114 -10.96 4.38 10.80
N GLY A 115 -10.24 5.49 11.07
CA GLY A 115 -9.25 5.58 12.14
C GLY A 115 -7.90 4.95 11.80
N LEU A 116 -7.62 4.65 10.53
CA LEU A 116 -6.34 4.12 10.10
C LEU A 116 -5.29 5.23 10.01
N LEU A 117 -4.06 4.88 10.37
CA LEU A 117 -2.91 5.77 10.22
C LEU A 117 -2.60 5.98 8.75
N VAL A 118 -2.64 7.23 8.31
CA VAL A 118 -2.32 7.65 6.95
C VAL A 118 -0.92 8.26 6.87
N PHE A 119 -0.17 7.84 5.85
CA PHE A 119 1.18 8.31 5.57
C PHE A 119 1.33 8.65 4.09
N GLN A 120 2.00 9.77 3.78
CA GLN A 120 2.19 10.25 2.40
C GLN A 120 3.64 10.65 2.11
N ILE A 121 4.09 10.39 0.89
CA ILE A 121 5.29 10.99 0.30
C ILE A 121 4.85 11.85 -0.89
N ASP A 122 5.39 13.07 -0.98
CA ASP A 122 5.29 13.91 -2.16
C ASP A 122 6.44 13.56 -3.13
N LEU A 123 6.14 13.40 -4.42
CA LEU A 123 7.04 12.80 -5.43
C LEU A 123 7.80 13.78 -6.31
#